data_AF-A0A7R9TJ43-F1
#
_entry.id   AF-A0A7R9TJ43-F1
#
_cell.length_a   1.000
_cell.length_b   1.000
_cell.length_c   1.000
_cell.angle_alpha   90.00
_cell.angle_beta   90.00
_cell.angle_gamma   90.00
#
_symmetry.space_group_name_H-M   'P 1'
#
loop_
_entity.id
_entity.type
_entity.pdbx_description
1 polymer ?
#
loop_
_entity_poly.entity_id
_entity_poly.type
_entity_poly.pdbx_seq_one_letter_code
_entity_poly.pdbx_strand_id
1 'polypeptide(L)'
;AKVVGEAARGIGFFILVNTGIDEELMNDSLRLTREIHSDPNVRFPLAFSAESLIGFQRMGMSSAARAFNRLNTGEPKVDHIQSFMVGPDDEERCKRLARPSMAGVWPEGTQAARAFREKSIEYAREMEALSLDVRALLALSAGLDRRTFITPVKECAGLFRYSFYPPVGEAEDPCAGKPGFAHLAGHTDLGSCTLLIVDRPGLEIVKDGEWRAPPLVQGGVYVNC
;
A
#
# COMPACT_ATOMS: atom_id res chain seq x y z
N ALA A 1 -6.03 -5.76 22.12
CA ALA A 1 -5.24 -6.98 21.84
C ALA A 1 -6.11 -8.18 21.47
N LYS A 2 -6.97 -8.69 22.37
CA LYS A 2 -7.81 -9.88 22.10
C LYS A 2 -8.62 -9.80 20.79
N VAL A 3 -9.41 -8.73 20.62
CA VAL A 3 -10.24 -8.50 19.41
C VAL A 3 -9.40 -8.44 18.13
N VAL A 4 -8.24 -7.78 18.18
CA VAL A 4 -7.30 -7.73 17.04
C VAL A 4 -6.79 -9.12 16.68
N GLY A 5 -6.40 -9.92 17.69
CA GLY A 5 -5.96 -11.30 17.45
C GLY A 5 -7.05 -12.22 16.94
N GLU A 6 -8.29 -12.03 17.36
CA GLU A 6 -9.45 -12.78 16.83
C GLU A 6 -9.71 -12.43 15.36
N ALA A 7 -9.68 -11.15 15.00
CA ALA A 7 -9.85 -10.73 13.61
C ALA A 7 -8.68 -11.20 12.71
N ALA A 8 -7.44 -11.09 13.21
CA ALA A 8 -6.25 -11.56 12.50
C ALA A 8 -6.26 -13.07 12.27
N ARG A 9 -6.67 -13.89 13.25
CA ARG A 9 -6.77 -15.36 13.05
C ARG A 9 -8.00 -15.79 12.25
N GLY A 10 -9.09 -15.02 12.34
CA GLY A 10 -10.37 -15.37 11.73
C GLY A 10 -10.47 -14.98 10.26
N ILE A 11 -10.26 -13.70 9.95
CA ILE A 11 -10.36 -13.17 8.59
C ILE A 11 -8.96 -12.88 8.01
N GLY A 12 -7.95 -12.67 8.85
CA GLY A 12 -6.65 -12.14 8.40
C GLY A 12 -6.70 -10.66 8.07
N PHE A 13 -7.82 -9.99 8.40
CA PHE A 13 -8.11 -8.63 7.97
C PHE A 13 -8.96 -7.89 9.01
N PHE A 14 -8.63 -6.62 9.28
CA PHE A 14 -9.43 -5.75 10.16
C PHE A 14 -9.21 -4.27 9.83
N ILE A 15 -10.06 -3.40 10.37
CA ILE A 15 -9.96 -1.95 10.19
C ILE A 15 -9.73 -1.31 11.56
N LEU A 16 -8.72 -0.46 11.65
CA LEU A 16 -8.46 0.39 12.80
C LEU A 16 -9.10 1.75 12.56
N VAL A 17 -9.76 2.27 13.59
CA VAL A 17 -10.33 3.62 13.64
C VAL A 17 -9.76 4.35 14.84
N ASN A 18 -9.81 5.69 14.84
CA ASN A 18 -9.23 6.52 15.90
C ASN A 18 -7.74 6.20 16.15
N THR A 19 -6.97 6.05 15.06
CA THR A 19 -5.55 5.69 15.11
C THR A 19 -4.67 6.81 15.68
N GLY A 20 -5.19 8.03 15.78
CA GLY A 20 -4.45 9.22 16.21
C GLY A 20 -3.67 9.91 15.08
N ILE A 21 -3.61 9.30 13.89
CA ILE A 21 -3.05 9.92 12.69
C ILE A 21 -4.03 10.99 12.19
N ASP A 22 -3.51 12.16 11.85
CA ASP A 22 -4.29 13.27 11.31
C ASP A 22 -5.02 12.86 10.02
N GLU A 23 -6.35 13.07 10.01
CA GLU A 23 -7.19 12.80 8.83
C GLU A 23 -6.76 13.66 7.63
N GLU A 24 -6.31 14.90 7.87
CA GLU A 24 -5.82 15.78 6.79
C GLU A 24 -4.56 15.18 6.14
N LEU A 25 -3.65 14.60 6.93
CA LEU A 25 -2.45 13.95 6.41
C LEU A 25 -2.78 12.69 5.58
N MET A 26 -3.75 11.88 6.01
CA MET A 26 -4.22 10.74 5.21
C MET A 26 -4.85 11.20 3.88
N ASN A 27 -5.69 12.24 3.94
CA ASN A 27 -6.34 12.81 2.76
C ASN A 27 -5.34 13.45 1.80
N ASP A 28 -4.32 14.14 2.32
CA ASP A 28 -3.22 14.68 1.53
C ASP A 28 -2.43 13.59 0.82
N SER A 29 -2.12 12.49 1.51
CA SER A 29 -1.45 11.32 0.91
C SER A 29 -2.22 10.78 -0.30
N LEU A 30 -3.54 10.59 -0.16
CA LEU A 30 -4.41 10.13 -1.25
C LEU A 30 -4.54 11.16 -2.39
N ARG A 31 -4.76 12.44 -2.05
CA ARG A 31 -4.94 13.53 -3.01
C ARG A 31 -3.66 13.77 -3.82
N LEU A 32 -2.51 13.91 -3.15
CA LEU A 32 -1.22 14.16 -3.79
C LEU A 32 -0.80 12.97 -4.64
N THR A 33 -1.08 11.74 -4.22
CA THR A 33 -0.87 10.54 -5.06
C THR A 33 -1.61 10.67 -6.39
N ARG A 34 -2.88 11.10 -6.36
CA ARG A 34 -3.68 11.32 -7.57
C ARG A 34 -3.09 12.42 -8.44
N GLU A 35 -2.72 13.56 -7.85
CA GLU A 35 -2.16 14.71 -8.56
C GLU A 35 -0.85 14.35 -9.27
N ILE A 36 0.09 13.67 -8.59
CA ILE A 36 1.37 13.34 -9.21
C ILE A 36 1.25 12.34 -10.36
N HIS A 37 0.27 11.43 -10.31
CA HIS A 37 0.05 10.44 -11.35
C HIS A 37 -0.74 10.99 -12.55
N SER A 38 -1.58 12.00 -12.32
CA SER A 38 -2.48 12.55 -13.34
C SER A 38 -1.90 13.76 -14.08
N ASP A 39 -0.94 14.48 -13.48
CA ASP A 39 -0.34 15.66 -14.09
C ASP A 39 0.80 15.28 -15.06
N PRO A 40 0.66 15.54 -16.38
CA PRO A 40 1.69 15.19 -17.37
C PRO A 40 2.98 15.99 -17.22
N ASN A 41 2.99 17.08 -16.44
CA ASN A 41 4.19 17.88 -16.16
C ASN A 41 5.02 17.29 -15.02
N VAL A 42 4.49 16.30 -14.29
CA VAL A 42 5.25 15.59 -13.26
C VAL A 42 6.24 14.64 -13.91
N ARG A 43 7.51 14.77 -13.52
CA ARG A 43 8.58 13.88 -13.94
C ARG A 43 8.86 12.87 -12.84
N PHE A 44 8.96 11.60 -13.21
CA PHE A 44 9.41 10.52 -12.35
C PHE A 44 10.85 10.15 -12.75
N PRO A 45 11.88 10.59 -11.99
CA PRO A 45 13.28 10.41 -12.42
C PRO A 45 13.73 8.95 -12.50
N LEU A 46 13.14 8.08 -11.68
CA LEU A 46 13.48 6.66 -11.59
C LEU A 46 12.26 5.78 -11.83
N ALA A 47 12.39 4.83 -12.75
CA ALA A 47 11.43 3.74 -12.91
C ALA A 47 11.69 2.64 -11.88
N PHE A 48 10.62 2.05 -11.35
CA PHE A 48 10.71 0.90 -10.46
C PHE A 48 11.31 -0.32 -11.19
N SER A 49 12.24 -1.01 -10.52
CA SER A 49 12.78 -2.30 -10.95
C SER A 49 13.00 -3.24 -9.76
N ALA A 50 13.30 -4.50 -10.04
CA ALA A 50 13.64 -5.48 -9.00
C ALA A 50 14.96 -5.12 -8.27
N GLU A 51 15.83 -4.39 -8.95
CA GLU A 51 17.10 -3.87 -8.40
C GLU A 51 16.88 -2.62 -7.55
N SER A 52 16.02 -1.69 -8.00
CA SER A 52 15.79 -0.45 -7.25
C SER A 52 14.82 -0.61 -6.10
N LEU A 53 13.78 -1.44 -6.22
CA LEU A 53 12.67 -1.57 -5.26
C LEU A 53 11.90 -0.27 -4.94
N ILE A 54 12.29 0.87 -5.52
CA ILE A 54 11.72 2.21 -5.34
C ILE A 54 11.50 2.88 -6.69
N GLY A 55 10.73 3.97 -6.72
CA GLY A 55 10.45 4.75 -7.93
C GLY A 55 9.11 4.39 -8.58
N PHE A 56 8.94 4.85 -9.82
CA PHE A 56 7.66 4.79 -10.52
C PHE A 56 7.44 3.49 -11.29
N GLN A 57 6.37 2.78 -10.94
CA GLN A 57 5.86 1.63 -11.66
C GLN A 57 4.75 2.06 -12.62
N ARG A 58 5.02 1.92 -13.91
CA ARG A 58 4.05 2.19 -14.99
C ARG A 58 2.92 1.16 -15.00
N MET A 59 1.80 1.54 -15.61
CA MET A 59 0.64 0.68 -15.78
C MET A 59 1.02 -0.64 -16.46
N GLY A 60 0.48 -1.75 -15.96
CA GLY A 60 0.74 -3.10 -16.46
C GLY A 60 2.08 -3.72 -16.05
N MET A 61 2.92 -3.01 -15.27
CA MET A 61 4.22 -3.52 -14.83
C MET A 61 4.19 -4.21 -13.45
N SER A 62 3.05 -4.22 -12.77
CA SER A 62 2.85 -4.97 -11.53
C SER A 62 3.12 -6.47 -11.73
N SER A 63 3.51 -7.15 -10.66
CA SER A 63 3.76 -8.59 -10.65
C SER A 63 2.53 -9.41 -10.28
N ALA A 64 1.45 -8.81 -9.76
CA ALA A 64 0.30 -9.56 -9.25
C ALA A 64 -0.37 -10.41 -10.35
N ALA A 65 -0.72 -9.83 -11.50
CA ALA A 65 -1.28 -10.58 -12.63
C ALA A 65 -0.31 -11.64 -13.21
N ARG A 66 1.00 -11.49 -13.02
CA ARG A 66 2.00 -12.48 -13.47
C ARG A 66 2.18 -13.63 -12.49
N ALA A 67 2.07 -13.34 -11.19
CA ALA A 67 2.18 -14.32 -10.11
C ALA A 67 0.89 -15.13 -9.96
N PHE A 68 -0.26 -14.52 -10.25
CA PHE A 68 -1.54 -15.21 -10.35
C PHE A 68 -1.60 -15.88 -11.73
N ASN A 69 -1.63 -17.21 -11.77
CA ASN A 69 -1.60 -17.98 -13.02
C ASN A 69 -2.93 -17.85 -13.80
N ARG A 70 -3.17 -16.68 -14.41
CA ARG A 70 -4.37 -16.29 -15.18
C ARG A 70 -4.46 -16.93 -16.57
N LEU A 71 -3.72 -18.01 -16.82
CA LEU A 71 -3.73 -18.67 -18.13
C LEU A 71 -5.14 -19.20 -18.43
N ASN A 72 -5.71 -18.73 -19.54
CA ASN A 72 -7.02 -19.14 -20.08
C ASN A 72 -8.26 -18.77 -19.23
N THR A 73 -8.18 -17.82 -18.31
CA THR A 73 -9.36 -17.37 -17.51
C THR A 73 -10.15 -16.23 -18.15
N GLY A 74 -9.59 -15.56 -19.16
CA GLY A 74 -10.19 -14.39 -19.80
C GLY A 74 -9.95 -13.07 -19.02
N GLU A 75 -9.41 -13.14 -17.81
CA GLU A 75 -9.06 -11.97 -16.99
C GLU A 75 -8.03 -11.05 -17.68
N PRO A 76 -7.95 -9.76 -17.27
CA PRO A 76 -6.92 -8.87 -17.77
C PRO A 76 -5.51 -9.45 -17.51
N LYS A 77 -4.71 -9.56 -18.58
CA LYS A 77 -3.34 -10.09 -18.51
C LYS A 77 -2.37 -9.15 -17.80
N VAL A 78 -2.74 -7.90 -17.65
CA VAL A 78 -1.95 -6.84 -17.03
C VAL A 78 -2.79 -6.15 -15.96
N ASP A 79 -2.17 -5.77 -14.85
CA ASP A 79 -2.86 -5.00 -13.81
C ASP A 79 -3.04 -3.54 -14.26
N HIS A 80 -4.26 -3.03 -14.09
CA HIS A 80 -4.64 -1.66 -14.39
C HIS A 80 -4.32 -0.73 -13.20
N ILE A 81 -3.04 -0.63 -12.87
CA ILE A 81 -2.55 0.17 -11.74
C ILE A 81 -1.20 0.81 -12.06
N GLN A 82 -1.04 2.06 -11.67
CA GLN A 82 0.25 2.72 -11.53
C GLN A 82 0.61 2.82 -10.05
N SER A 83 1.90 2.83 -9.73
CA SER A 83 2.30 3.12 -8.35
C SER A 83 3.65 3.78 -8.25
N PHE A 84 3.85 4.54 -7.17
CA PHE A 84 5.15 5.06 -6.78
C PHE A 84 5.60 4.40 -5.48
N MET A 85 6.79 3.79 -5.49
CA MET A 85 7.35 3.03 -4.38
C MET A 85 8.36 3.90 -3.62
N VAL A 86 8.15 4.05 -2.32
CA VAL A 86 8.97 4.87 -1.42
C VAL A 86 9.59 4.00 -0.34
N GLY A 87 10.93 4.03 -0.28
CA GLY A 87 11.70 3.46 0.82
C GLY A 87 11.96 4.48 1.93
N PRO A 88 12.81 4.14 2.92
CA PRO A 88 13.24 5.11 3.92
C PRO A 88 13.94 6.32 3.26
N ASP A 89 13.66 7.53 3.75
CA ASP A 89 14.25 8.80 3.26
C ASP A 89 15.41 9.29 4.16
N ASP A 90 15.88 8.45 5.09
CA ASP A 90 17.04 8.74 5.95
C ASP A 90 18.29 8.02 5.40
N GLU A 91 19.33 8.79 5.04
CA GLU A 91 20.51 8.26 4.35
C GLU A 91 21.28 7.24 5.20
N GLU A 92 21.43 7.49 6.49
CA GLU A 92 22.15 6.61 7.40
C GLU A 92 21.37 5.30 7.63
N ARG A 93 20.04 5.37 7.76
CA ARG A 93 19.16 4.20 7.81
C ARG A 93 19.21 3.43 6.50
N CYS A 94 19.24 4.09 5.34
CA CYS A 94 19.40 3.44 4.04
C CYS A 94 20.70 2.63 3.98
N LYS A 95 21.84 3.23 4.37
CA LYS A 95 23.14 2.55 4.42
C LYS A 95 23.10 1.33 5.36
N ARG A 96 22.57 1.51 6.58
CA ARG A 96 22.50 0.44 7.58
C ARG A 96 21.63 -0.73 7.14
N LEU A 97 20.55 -0.48 6.42
CA LEU A 97 19.61 -1.50 5.94
C LEU A 97 19.93 -2.02 4.54
N ALA A 98 21.02 -1.57 3.91
CA ALA A 98 21.33 -1.81 2.51
C ALA A 98 20.12 -1.51 1.58
N ARG A 99 19.43 -0.40 1.85
CA ARG A 99 18.30 0.09 1.06
C ARG A 99 18.74 1.25 0.16
N PRO A 100 18.14 1.41 -1.03
CA PRO A 100 18.45 2.52 -1.91
C PRO A 100 17.93 3.84 -1.32
N SER A 101 18.70 4.90 -1.52
CA SER A 101 18.31 6.25 -1.12
C SER A 101 17.21 6.80 -2.03
N MET A 102 16.31 7.59 -1.45
CA MET A 102 15.30 8.35 -2.19
C MET A 102 15.85 9.64 -2.84
N ALA A 103 17.13 9.97 -2.63
CA ALA A 103 17.77 11.10 -3.27
C ALA A 103 17.77 10.94 -4.81
N GLY A 104 17.20 11.93 -5.52
CA GLY A 104 17.04 11.88 -6.97
C GLY A 104 15.96 10.93 -7.48
N VAL A 105 15.09 10.41 -6.61
CA VAL A 105 14.00 9.47 -6.95
C VAL A 105 12.62 10.11 -6.88
N TRP A 106 12.45 11.08 -5.98
CA TRP A 106 11.18 11.79 -5.76
C TRP A 106 10.62 12.40 -7.06
N PRO A 107 9.28 12.49 -7.22
CA PRO A 107 8.68 13.17 -8.35
C PRO A 107 9.08 14.65 -8.39
N GLU A 108 9.17 15.23 -9.59
CA GLU A 108 9.63 16.59 -9.82
C GLU A 108 8.72 17.35 -10.82
N GLY A 109 8.95 18.65 -10.96
CA GLY A 109 8.36 19.47 -12.04
C GLY A 109 7.16 20.31 -11.62
N THR A 110 6.48 19.99 -10.51
CA THR A 110 5.26 20.69 -10.07
C THR A 110 5.24 20.96 -8.57
N GLN A 111 4.35 21.86 -8.14
CA GLN A 111 4.13 22.11 -6.71
C GLN A 111 3.56 20.88 -6.00
N ALA A 112 2.67 20.13 -6.66
CA ALA A 112 2.13 18.88 -6.15
C ALA A 112 3.23 17.83 -5.90
N ALA A 113 4.22 17.73 -6.79
CA ALA A 113 5.35 16.83 -6.62
C ALA A 113 6.20 17.16 -5.37
N ARG A 114 6.43 18.46 -5.11
CA ARG A 114 7.11 18.90 -3.88
C ARG A 114 6.30 18.59 -2.63
N ALA A 115 5.01 18.93 -2.63
CA ALA A 115 4.10 18.66 -1.52
C ALA A 115 3.97 17.15 -1.25
N PHE A 116 3.91 16.34 -2.31
CA PHE A 116 3.87 14.88 -2.22
C PHE A 116 5.08 14.33 -1.45
N ARG A 117 6.30 14.79 -1.76
CA ARG A 117 7.51 14.39 -1.03
C ARG A 117 7.40 14.72 0.46
N GLU A 118 7.10 15.97 0.78
CA GLU A 118 7.02 16.45 2.17
C GLU A 118 5.99 15.65 2.98
N LYS A 119 4.78 15.48 2.43
CA LYS A 119 3.69 14.75 3.08
C LYS A 119 3.92 13.25 3.11
N SER A 120 4.58 12.67 2.12
CA SER A 120 4.95 11.24 2.14
C SER A 120 5.91 10.91 3.28
N ILE A 121 6.86 11.80 3.59
CA ILE A 121 7.81 11.61 4.68
C ILE A 121 7.11 11.70 6.04
N GLU A 122 6.22 12.67 6.21
CA GLU A 122 5.39 12.83 7.41
C GLU A 122 4.48 11.61 7.61
N TYR A 123 3.73 11.24 6.58
CA TYR A 123 2.82 10.09 6.57
C TYR A 123 3.55 8.77 6.86
N ALA A 124 4.73 8.56 6.28
CA ALA A 124 5.50 7.35 6.50
C ALA A 124 5.88 7.17 7.97
N ARG A 125 6.22 8.25 8.69
CA ARG A 125 6.57 8.18 10.12
C ARG A 125 5.38 7.76 10.98
N GLU A 126 4.21 8.36 10.73
CA GLU A 126 2.97 8.03 11.46
C GLU A 126 2.54 6.58 11.22
N MET A 127 2.61 6.12 9.97
CA MET A 127 2.28 4.74 9.61
C MET A 127 3.30 3.73 10.14
N GLU A 128 4.60 4.07 10.15
CA GLU A 128 5.63 3.23 10.78
C GLU A 128 5.34 3.06 12.28
N ALA A 129 5.01 4.15 13.00
CA ALA A 129 4.66 4.11 14.42
C ALA A 129 3.40 3.26 14.67
N LEU A 130 2.32 3.49 13.92
CA LEU A 130 1.09 2.69 14.02
C LEU A 130 1.36 1.20 13.76
N SER A 131 2.25 0.89 12.81
CA SER A 131 2.63 -0.49 12.51
C SER A 131 3.33 -1.21 13.68
N LEU A 132 4.06 -0.47 14.53
CA LEU A 132 4.65 -1.02 15.75
C LEU A 132 3.59 -1.31 16.81
N ASP A 133 2.58 -0.44 16.93
CA ASP A 133 1.45 -0.65 17.84
C ASP A 133 0.60 -1.86 17.42
N VAL A 134 0.35 -2.03 16.12
CA VAL A 134 -0.31 -3.23 15.58
C VAL A 134 0.46 -4.49 15.97
N ARG A 135 1.78 -4.49 15.80
CA ARG A 135 2.64 -5.63 16.17
C ARG A 135 2.62 -5.90 17.66
N ALA A 136 2.62 -4.88 18.51
CA ALA A 136 2.44 -5.04 19.96
C ALA A 136 1.09 -5.68 20.29
N LEU A 137 0.01 -5.23 19.64
CA LEU A 137 -1.34 -5.77 19.84
C LEU A 137 -1.42 -7.24 19.43
N LEU A 138 -0.80 -7.60 18.30
CA LEU A 138 -0.72 -8.98 17.81
C LEU A 138 0.08 -9.86 18.78
N ALA A 139 1.23 -9.40 19.26
CA ALA A 139 2.05 -10.15 20.22
C ALA A 139 1.28 -10.40 21.53
N LEU A 140 0.66 -9.36 22.09
CA LEU A 140 -0.16 -9.46 23.29
C LEU A 140 -1.35 -10.40 23.08
N SER A 141 -1.97 -10.40 21.88
CA SER A 141 -3.09 -11.30 21.56
C SER A 141 -2.68 -12.78 21.52
N ALA A 142 -1.39 -13.06 21.30
CA ALA A 142 -0.80 -14.38 21.32
C ALA A 142 -0.25 -14.77 22.71
N GLY A 143 -0.43 -13.94 23.73
CA GLY A 143 0.11 -14.18 25.08
C GLY A 143 1.63 -13.97 25.17
N LEU A 144 2.21 -13.24 24.23
CA LEU A 144 3.65 -12.94 24.17
C LEU A 144 3.95 -11.54 24.73
N ASP A 145 5.22 -11.25 24.98
CA ASP A 145 5.66 -9.90 25.32
C ASP A 145 5.36 -8.93 24.17
N ARG A 146 4.94 -7.70 24.49
CA ARG A 146 4.58 -6.69 23.48
C ARG A 146 5.71 -6.40 22.48
N ARG A 147 6.97 -6.64 22.85
CA ARG A 147 8.15 -6.40 22.00
C ARG A 147 8.51 -7.59 21.13
N THR A 148 7.88 -8.75 21.30
CA THR A 148 8.23 -9.97 20.56
C THR A 148 8.17 -9.77 19.05
N PHE A 149 7.14 -9.09 18.54
CA PHE A 149 7.01 -8.80 17.10
C PHE A 149 7.62 -7.46 16.67
N ILE A 150 8.04 -6.60 17.62
CA ILE A 150 8.68 -5.31 17.33
C ILE A 150 10.19 -5.47 17.16
N THR A 151 10.82 -6.23 18.06
CA THR A 151 12.29 -6.38 18.11
C THR A 151 12.89 -6.79 16.76
N PRO A 152 12.33 -7.74 16.01
CA PRO A 152 12.88 -8.16 14.72
C PRO A 152 12.82 -7.08 13.64
N VAL A 153 11.91 -6.10 13.77
CA VAL A 153 11.64 -5.08 12.74
C VAL A 153 11.99 -3.66 13.19
N LYS A 154 12.57 -3.50 14.38
CA LYS A 154 12.84 -2.18 14.98
C LYS A 154 13.63 -1.26 14.06
N GLU A 155 14.55 -1.83 13.30
CA GLU A 155 15.37 -1.10 12.34
C GLU A 155 14.81 -1.17 10.91
N CYS A 156 13.91 -2.11 10.61
CA CYS A 156 13.34 -2.24 9.27
C CYS A 156 12.57 -0.98 8.88
N ALA A 157 12.64 -0.62 7.60
CA ALA A 157 11.77 0.41 7.03
C ALA A 157 10.67 -0.26 6.22
N GLY A 158 9.45 0.23 6.41
CA GLY A 158 8.34 -0.13 5.54
C GLY A 158 8.63 0.30 4.11
N LEU A 159 8.10 -0.46 3.15
CA LEU A 159 8.03 -0.01 1.77
C LEU A 159 6.63 0.56 1.55
N PHE A 160 6.56 1.84 1.18
CA PHE A 160 5.30 2.53 0.96
C PHE A 160 4.95 2.48 -0.52
N ARG A 161 3.73 2.05 -0.84
CA ARG A 161 3.21 1.97 -2.20
C ARG A 161 2.06 2.95 -2.38
N TYR A 162 2.32 4.04 -3.08
CA TYR A 162 1.31 5.01 -3.47
C TYR A 162 0.65 4.56 -4.76
N SER A 163 -0.55 3.99 -4.65
CA SER A 163 -1.26 3.34 -5.76
C SER A 163 -2.24 4.30 -6.43
N PHE A 164 -2.28 4.30 -7.75
CA PHE A 164 -3.24 5.04 -8.55
C PHE A 164 -3.87 4.13 -9.60
N TYR A 165 -5.20 4.07 -9.59
CA TYR A 165 -6.00 3.40 -10.61
C TYR A 165 -6.56 4.48 -11.54
N PRO A 166 -6.04 4.60 -12.78
CA PRO A 166 -6.54 5.58 -13.72
C PRO A 166 -8.04 5.39 -13.97
N PRO A 167 -8.83 6.47 -14.13
CA PRO A 167 -10.22 6.36 -14.53
C PRO A 167 -10.32 5.64 -15.88
N VAL A 168 -11.20 4.65 -15.97
CA VAL A 168 -11.51 3.92 -17.21
C VAL A 168 -12.99 4.08 -17.50
N GLY A 169 -13.35 4.43 -18.73
CA GLY A 169 -14.76 4.48 -19.12
C GLY A 169 -15.37 3.07 -19.08
N GLU A 170 -16.66 2.94 -18.76
CA GLU A 170 -17.32 1.63 -18.63
C GLU A 170 -17.17 0.74 -19.88
N ALA A 171 -17.20 1.33 -21.07
CA ALA A 171 -17.00 0.62 -22.34
C ALA A 171 -15.55 0.12 -22.55
N GLU A 172 -14.59 0.73 -21.87
CA GLU A 172 -13.16 0.45 -21.99
C GLU A 172 -12.61 -0.33 -20.78
N ASP A 173 -13.36 -0.39 -19.69
CA ASP A 173 -12.99 -1.10 -18.48
C ASP A 173 -13.02 -2.60 -18.73
N PRO A 174 -11.85 -3.28 -18.70
CA PRO A 174 -11.80 -4.70 -18.98
C PRO A 174 -12.54 -5.54 -17.93
N CYS A 175 -12.81 -4.98 -16.75
CA CYS A 175 -13.53 -5.59 -15.63
C CYS A 175 -15.05 -5.28 -15.62
N ALA A 176 -15.51 -4.27 -16.37
CA ALA A 176 -16.92 -3.87 -16.36
C ALA A 176 -17.85 -5.04 -16.73
N GLY A 177 -18.84 -5.29 -15.87
CA GLY A 177 -19.83 -6.35 -16.04
C GLY A 177 -19.29 -7.78 -16.00
N LYS A 178 -18.03 -8.00 -15.56
CA LYS A 178 -17.39 -9.32 -15.52
C LYS A 178 -17.05 -9.72 -14.08
N PRO A 179 -17.93 -10.48 -13.40
CA PRO A 179 -17.65 -10.98 -12.06
C PRO A 179 -16.31 -11.73 -12.00
N GLY A 180 -15.49 -11.42 -10.99
CA GLY A 180 -14.18 -12.03 -10.78
C GLY A 180 -13.03 -11.38 -11.57
N PHE A 181 -13.28 -10.39 -12.43
CA PHE A 181 -12.22 -9.63 -13.08
C PHE A 181 -11.81 -8.45 -12.18
N ALA A 182 -10.50 -8.29 -11.96
CA ALA A 182 -9.97 -7.26 -11.07
C ALA A 182 -8.86 -6.43 -11.74
N HIS A 183 -8.86 -5.11 -11.47
CA HIS A 183 -7.81 -4.18 -11.92
C HIS A 183 -6.44 -4.53 -11.34
N LEU A 184 -6.41 -5.09 -10.13
CA LEU A 184 -5.23 -5.71 -9.54
C LEU A 184 -5.57 -7.16 -9.21
N ALA A 185 -4.78 -8.11 -9.70
CA ALA A 185 -5.02 -9.52 -9.45
C ALA A 185 -5.05 -9.87 -7.97
N GLY A 186 -5.83 -10.90 -7.60
CA GLY A 186 -5.80 -11.44 -6.26
C GLY A 186 -4.38 -11.89 -5.88
N HIS A 187 -3.93 -11.50 -4.69
CA HIS A 187 -2.61 -11.85 -4.18
C HIS A 187 -2.60 -11.76 -2.66
N THR A 188 -1.54 -12.31 -2.07
CA THR A 188 -1.18 -12.05 -0.67
C THR A 188 -0.02 -11.08 -0.66
N ASP A 189 -0.02 -10.16 0.30
CA ASP A 189 1.10 -9.26 0.50
C ASP A 189 2.35 -10.02 0.98
N LEU A 190 3.50 -9.42 0.68
CA LEU A 190 4.78 -9.85 1.24
C LEU A 190 5.06 -9.04 2.51
N GLY A 191 5.41 -9.71 3.60
CA GLY A 191 5.78 -9.04 4.85
C GLY A 191 5.09 -9.63 6.07
N SER A 192 5.09 -8.87 7.18
CA SER A 192 4.47 -9.29 8.46
C SER A 192 3.11 -8.64 8.72
N CYS A 193 2.89 -7.43 8.21
CA CYS A 193 1.57 -6.81 8.13
C CYS A 193 1.60 -5.66 7.13
N THR A 194 0.47 -5.42 6.48
CA THR A 194 0.24 -4.26 5.61
C THR A 194 -0.76 -3.34 6.30
N LEU A 195 -0.53 -2.04 6.20
CA LEU A 195 -1.47 -1.01 6.62
C LEU A 195 -1.85 -0.22 5.37
N LEU A 196 -3.14 -0.11 5.10
CA LEU A 196 -3.70 0.42 3.87
C LEU A 196 -4.77 1.48 4.19
N ILE A 197 -4.76 2.57 3.42
CA ILE A 197 -5.86 3.52 3.35
C ILE A 197 -6.44 3.50 1.94
N VAL A 198 -7.74 3.71 1.82
CA VAL A 198 -8.47 3.73 0.53
C VAL A 198 -9.43 4.91 0.49
N ASP A 199 -9.63 5.53 -0.67
CA ASP A 199 -10.53 6.67 -0.85
C ASP A 199 -11.87 6.29 -1.53
N ARG A 200 -11.98 5.07 -2.09
CA ARG A 200 -13.15 4.60 -2.86
C ARG A 200 -13.33 3.08 -2.72
N PRO A 201 -14.54 2.56 -3.04
CA PRO A 201 -14.75 1.12 -3.19
C PRO A 201 -13.87 0.51 -4.28
N GLY A 202 -13.57 -0.79 -4.15
CA GLY A 202 -12.79 -1.55 -5.14
C GLY A 202 -11.87 -2.60 -4.52
N LEU A 203 -11.51 -2.44 -3.24
CA LEU A 203 -10.83 -3.48 -2.48
C LEU A 203 -11.80 -4.64 -2.20
N GLU A 204 -11.32 -5.87 -2.42
CA GLU A 204 -12.00 -7.09 -1.99
C GLU A 204 -10.99 -8.01 -1.29
N ILE A 205 -11.49 -8.79 -0.34
CA ILE A 205 -10.71 -9.81 0.37
C ILE A 205 -11.37 -11.18 0.19
N VAL A 206 -10.57 -12.25 0.15
CA VAL A 206 -11.10 -13.62 0.08
C VAL A 206 -11.33 -14.15 1.48
N LYS A 207 -12.54 -14.61 1.75
CA LYS A 207 -12.88 -15.38 2.95
C LYS A 207 -13.77 -16.56 2.55
N ASP A 208 -13.42 -17.75 3.01
CA ASP A 208 -14.17 -18.99 2.74
C ASP A 208 -14.39 -19.24 1.23
N GLY A 209 -13.41 -18.85 0.40
CA GLY A 209 -13.46 -18.98 -1.06
C GLY A 209 -14.27 -17.90 -1.79
N GLU A 210 -14.85 -16.94 -1.06
CA GLU A 210 -15.65 -15.87 -1.64
C GLU A 210 -14.95 -14.51 -1.51
N TRP A 211 -14.98 -13.72 -2.58
CA TRP A 211 -14.56 -12.33 -2.57
C TRP A 211 -15.60 -11.46 -1.88
N ARG A 212 -15.15 -10.59 -0.97
CA ARG A 212 -16.00 -9.71 -0.18
C ARG A 212 -15.40 -8.32 -0.09
N ALA A 213 -16.19 -7.30 -0.38
CA ALA A 213 -15.79 -5.91 -0.15
C ALA A 213 -15.89 -5.55 1.34
N PRO A 214 -14.80 -5.09 1.98
CA PRO A 214 -14.90 -4.48 3.31
C PRO A 214 -15.64 -3.13 3.22
N PRO A 215 -16.25 -2.65 4.31
CA PRO A 215 -16.90 -1.34 4.32
C PRO A 215 -15.87 -0.24 4.08
N LEU A 216 -16.27 0.86 3.42
CA LEU A 216 -15.47 2.08 3.30
C LEU A 216 -15.62 2.89 4.60
N VAL A 217 -14.52 3.09 5.33
CA VAL A 217 -14.51 3.75 6.65
C VAL A 217 -13.65 5.00 6.58
N GLN A 218 -14.24 6.18 6.77
CA GLN A 218 -13.49 7.43 6.84
C GLN A 218 -12.50 7.39 8.02
N GLY A 219 -11.25 7.79 7.77
CA GLY A 219 -10.16 7.70 8.75
C GLY A 219 -9.77 6.25 9.11
N GLY A 220 -10.28 5.26 8.38
CA GLY A 220 -10.00 3.85 8.62
C GLY A 220 -8.66 3.41 8.04
N VAL A 221 -7.85 2.73 8.85
CA VAL A 221 -6.64 2.04 8.41
C VAL A 221 -6.92 0.54 8.36
N TYR A 222 -6.92 0.00 7.16
CA TYR A 222 -7.15 -1.41 6.85
C TYR A 222 -5.85 -2.17 7.10
N VAL A 223 -5.93 -3.31 7.77
CA VAL A 223 -4.77 -4.09 8.17
C VAL A 223 -4.96 -5.54 7.78
N ASN A 224 -3.97 -6.12 7.11
CA ASN A 224 -3.84 -7.56 6.91
C ASN A 224 -2.49 -8.08 7.41
N CYS A 225 -2.51 -9.30 7.90
CA CYS A 225 -1.38 -9.99 8.51
C CYS A 225 -1.31 -11.44 8.05
#